data_AF-A0A5K1F435-F1
#
_entry.id   AF-A0A5K1F435-F1
#
_cell.length_a   1.000
_cell.length_b   1.000
_cell.length_c   1.000
_cell.angle_alpha   90.00
_cell.angle_beta   90.00
_cell.angle_gamma   90.00
#
_symmetry.space_group_name_H-M   'P 1'
#
loop_
_entity.id
_entity.type
_entity.pdbx_description
1 polymer ?
#
loop_
_entity_poly.entity_id
_entity_poly.type
_entity_poly.pdbx_seq_one_letter_code
_entity_poly.pdbx_strand_id
1 'polypeptide(L)'
;VKFLTDLLVKTMVEPRRRCYPLPLTSDKRTVVGGTVSITVISVSNLLRANIKRQKASQSHGSAELDGSSDGSANDGLHTFVEVELGDISQRTDVKQGSNPNWNASFEMVLPESSSTLHVHLYEWSPTNMKLDCLTSCEIK
;
A
#
# COMPACT_ATOMS: atom_id res chain seq x y z
N VAL A 1 -15.39 -67.26 -18.57
CA VAL A 1 -14.47 -66.29 -19.20
C VAL A 1 -15.19 -65.36 -20.18
N LYS A 2 -15.92 -65.88 -21.18
CA LYS A 2 -16.61 -65.08 -22.23
C LYS A 2 -17.58 -63.99 -21.71
N PHE A 3 -18.37 -64.29 -20.67
CA PHE A 3 -19.34 -63.34 -20.13
C PHE A 3 -18.71 -62.07 -19.52
N LEU A 4 -17.56 -62.21 -18.85
CA LEU A 4 -16.85 -61.08 -18.23
C LEU A 4 -16.21 -60.17 -19.27
N THR A 5 -15.64 -60.76 -20.33
CA THR A 5 -15.07 -60.00 -21.45
C THR A 5 -16.14 -59.28 -22.26
N ASP A 6 -17.30 -59.90 -22.49
CA ASP A 6 -18.41 -59.28 -23.23
C ASP A 6 -19.03 -58.11 -22.44
N LEU A 7 -19.08 -58.22 -21.11
CA LEU A 7 -19.54 -57.14 -20.24
C LEU A 7 -18.55 -55.96 -20.22
N LEU A 8 -17.24 -56.24 -20.16
CA LEU A 8 -16.19 -55.22 -20.24
C LEU A 8 -16.24 -54.49 -21.58
N VAL A 9 -16.28 -55.22 -22.69
CA VAL A 9 -16.39 -54.63 -24.02
C VAL A 9 -17.65 -53.77 -24.13
N LYS A 10 -18.80 -54.25 -23.63
CA LYS A 10 -20.08 -53.51 -23.68
C LYS A 10 -20.12 -52.28 -22.76
N THR A 11 -19.31 -52.23 -21.71
CA THR A 11 -19.25 -51.12 -20.75
C THR A 11 -18.11 -50.14 -21.04
N MET A 12 -17.12 -50.52 -21.85
CA MET A 12 -15.98 -49.71 -22.28
C MET A 12 -16.11 -49.12 -23.70
N VAL A 13 -17.35 -48.89 -24.18
CA VAL A 13 -17.61 -48.11 -25.41
C VAL A 13 -18.38 -46.82 -25.07
N GLU A 14 -18.00 -45.70 -25.67
CA GLU A 14 -18.63 -44.39 -25.49
C GLU A 14 -20.03 -44.30 -26.16
N PRO A 15 -20.98 -43.49 -25.62
CA PRO A 15 -20.76 -42.30 -24.81
C PRO A 15 -21.26 -42.48 -23.37
N ARG A 16 -20.76 -43.49 -22.65
CA ARG A 16 -21.03 -43.61 -21.21
C ARG A 16 -20.05 -42.76 -20.44
N ARG A 17 -20.17 -41.44 -20.60
CA ARG A 17 -19.39 -40.47 -19.84
C ARG A 17 -19.76 -40.62 -18.36
N ARG A 18 -18.92 -41.30 -17.60
CA ARG A 18 -18.92 -41.28 -16.12
C ARG A 18 -18.44 -39.91 -15.65
N CYS A 19 -19.14 -38.86 -16.09
CA CYS A 19 -18.96 -37.52 -15.58
C CYS A 19 -19.52 -37.52 -14.17
N TYR A 20 -18.63 -37.76 -13.20
CA TYR A 20 -18.92 -37.42 -11.82
C TYR A 20 -19.02 -35.89 -11.77
N PRO A 21 -20.15 -35.33 -11.31
CA PRO A 21 -20.21 -33.89 -11.11
C PRO A 21 -19.12 -33.54 -10.11
N LEU A 22 -18.26 -32.59 -10.49
CA LEU A 22 -17.38 -31.96 -9.51
C LEU A 22 -18.25 -31.33 -8.43
N PRO A 23 -17.81 -31.30 -7.16
CA PRO A 23 -18.54 -30.65 -6.09
C PRO A 23 -18.96 -29.25 -6.54
N LEU A 24 -20.23 -28.91 -6.31
CA LEU A 24 -20.72 -27.57 -6.59
C LEU A 24 -20.02 -26.61 -5.62
N THR A 25 -18.88 -26.06 -6.03
CA THR A 25 -18.27 -24.93 -5.35
C THR A 25 -19.19 -23.74 -5.60
N SER A 26 -19.71 -23.14 -4.53
CA SER A 26 -20.41 -21.87 -4.64
C SER A 26 -19.37 -20.79 -4.91
N ASP A 27 -18.84 -20.74 -6.13
CA ASP A 27 -18.03 -19.63 -6.58
C ASP A 27 -18.98 -18.46 -6.83
N LYS A 28 -19.47 -17.86 -5.74
CA LYS A 28 -20.06 -16.52 -5.80
C LYS A 28 -19.01 -15.68 -6.51
N ARG A 29 -19.33 -15.12 -7.68
CA ARG A 29 -18.44 -14.19 -8.38
C ARG A 29 -18.17 -13.01 -7.44
N THR A 30 -17.10 -13.09 -6.67
CA THR A 30 -16.54 -11.94 -5.98
C THR A 30 -15.89 -11.07 -7.05
N VAL A 31 -15.96 -9.76 -6.89
CA VAL A 31 -15.18 -8.86 -7.74
C VAL A 31 -13.73 -9.07 -7.34
N VAL A 32 -13.00 -9.87 -8.14
CA VAL A 32 -11.63 -10.33 -7.85
C VAL A 32 -10.59 -9.21 -8.02
N GLY A 33 -11.02 -8.01 -8.44
CA GLY A 33 -10.14 -6.85 -8.51
C GLY A 33 -10.82 -5.60 -9.07
N GLY A 34 -10.15 -4.47 -8.85
CA GLY A 34 -10.46 -3.17 -9.44
C GLY A 34 -9.17 -2.36 -9.61
N THR A 35 -9.24 -1.20 -10.24
CA THR A 35 -8.13 -0.23 -10.23
C THR A 35 -8.52 1.00 -9.43
N VAL A 36 -7.57 1.52 -8.68
CA VAL A 36 -7.69 2.76 -7.93
C VAL A 36 -6.65 3.74 -8.48
N SER A 37 -7.12 4.95 -8.80
CA SER A 37 -6.26 6.06 -9.19
C SER A 37 -6.07 6.97 -7.98
N ILE A 38 -4.85 7.04 -7.47
CA ILE A 38 -4.48 7.89 -6.34
C ILE A 38 -3.70 9.09 -6.86
N THR A 39 -4.10 10.31 -6.51
CA THR A 39 -3.37 11.52 -6.86
C THR A 39 -2.86 12.21 -5.60
N VAL A 40 -1.54 12.23 -5.44
CA VAL A 40 -0.86 12.97 -4.37
C VAL A 40 -0.65 14.41 -4.85
N ILE A 41 -1.44 15.33 -4.31
CA ILE A 41 -1.44 16.74 -4.72
C ILE A 41 -0.34 17.51 -3.99
N SER A 42 -0.50 17.70 -2.69
CA SER A 42 0.40 18.52 -1.87
C SER A 42 0.25 18.21 -0.38
N VAL A 43 1.23 18.65 0.39
CA VAL A 43 1.12 18.75 1.85
C VAL A 43 1.42 20.19 2.24
N SER A 44 0.80 20.68 3.31
CA SER A 44 1.01 22.03 3.83
C SER A 44 1.48 22.00 5.27
N ASN A 45 2.11 23.10 5.70
CA ASN A 45 2.54 23.33 7.08
C ASN A 45 3.55 22.28 7.61
N LEU A 46 4.43 21.76 6.75
CA LEU A 46 5.56 20.94 7.18
C LEU A 46 6.59 21.80 7.90
N LEU A 47 6.49 21.84 9.22
CA LEU A 47 7.45 22.51 10.08
C LEU A 47 8.29 21.44 10.81
N ARG A 48 9.61 21.50 10.65
CA ARG A 48 10.58 20.58 11.29
C ARG A 48 10.37 20.51 12.81
N ALA A 49 9.96 21.61 13.45
CA ALA A 49 9.63 21.68 14.87
C ALA A 49 8.37 20.87 15.27
N ASN A 50 7.34 20.82 14.43
CA ASN A 50 6.10 20.09 14.73
C ASN A 50 6.32 18.58 14.65
N ILE A 51 7.10 18.13 13.66
CA ILE A 51 7.49 16.73 13.47
C ILE A 51 8.27 16.21 14.69
N LYS A 52 9.25 16.99 15.17
CA LYS A 52 10.09 16.59 16.32
C LYS A 52 9.29 16.50 17.62
N ARG A 53 8.29 17.37 17.82
CA ARG A 53 7.39 17.30 18.99
C ARG A 53 6.55 16.02 19.01
N GLN A 54 6.04 15.55 17.87
CA GLN A 54 5.30 14.28 17.81
C GLN A 54 6.17 13.07 18.16
N LYS A 55 7.44 13.04 17.73
CA LYS A 55 8.38 11.98 18.13
C LYS A 55 8.74 12.04 19.63
N ALA A 56 8.88 13.23 20.21
CA ALA A 56 9.20 13.40 21.63
C ALA A 56 8.04 13.05 22.58
N SER A 57 6.78 13.20 22.16
CA SER A 57 5.60 12.85 22.98
C SER A 57 5.41 11.34 23.24
N GLN A 58 6.21 10.47 22.63
CA GLN A 58 6.26 9.03 22.97
C GLN A 58 7.39 8.68 23.96
N SER A 59 8.29 9.61 24.30
CA SER A 59 9.28 9.43 25.35
C SER A 59 8.92 10.29 26.55
N HIS A 60 8.50 9.68 27.66
CA HIS A 60 8.42 10.34 28.95
C HIS A 60 9.81 10.91 29.30
N GLY A 61 9.96 12.23 29.27
CA GLY A 61 11.20 12.92 29.63
C GLY A 61 11.03 14.43 29.52
N SER A 62 10.72 15.06 30.64
CA SER A 62 10.63 16.50 30.82
C SER A 62 11.96 17.20 30.54
N ALA A 63 11.96 18.24 29.70
CA ALA A 63 12.91 19.34 29.77
C ALA A 63 12.29 20.60 29.14
N GLU A 64 12.21 21.64 29.96
CA GLU A 64 11.85 23.00 29.59
C GLU A 64 13.04 23.75 28.93
N LEU A 65 12.69 24.89 28.31
CA LEU A 65 13.49 26.09 28.00
C LEU A 65 14.00 26.33 26.56
N ASP A 66 13.52 27.49 26.09
CA ASP A 66 14.11 28.55 25.28
C ASP A 66 14.52 28.37 23.81
N GLY A 67 13.78 29.11 22.97
CA GLY A 67 14.34 30.34 22.39
C GLY A 67 15.41 30.18 21.33
N SER A 68 15.00 30.13 20.06
CA SER A 68 15.67 30.92 19.02
C SER A 68 14.78 31.01 17.78
N SER A 69 14.34 32.23 17.47
CA SER A 69 13.84 32.60 16.15
C SER A 69 15.02 32.61 15.19
N ASP A 70 15.33 31.47 14.58
CA ASP A 70 16.35 31.41 13.53
C ASP A 70 15.74 31.79 12.17
N GLY A 71 15.89 33.06 11.84
CA GLY A 71 15.78 33.53 10.47
C GLY A 71 17.03 33.12 9.71
N SER A 72 17.03 31.93 9.11
CA SER A 72 17.92 31.61 7.99
C SER A 72 17.26 30.63 7.03
N ALA A 73 16.81 31.22 5.94
CA ALA A 73 16.46 30.66 4.65
C ALA A 73 17.04 29.26 4.33
N ASN A 74 16.15 28.40 3.84
CA ASN A 74 16.40 27.55 2.67
C ASN A 74 17.13 26.20 2.82
N ASP A 75 17.19 25.58 4.01
CA ASP A 75 17.33 24.12 4.08
C ASP A 75 15.94 23.48 4.18
N GLY A 76 15.19 23.58 3.08
CA GLY A 76 13.85 23.02 3.01
C GLY A 76 13.89 21.51 3.23
N LEU A 77 12.96 21.00 4.05
CA LEU A 77 12.75 19.56 4.21
C LEU A 77 12.58 18.93 2.83
N HIS A 78 13.40 17.92 2.53
CA HIS A 78 13.22 17.10 1.35
C HIS A 78 12.24 15.99 1.72
N THR A 79 11.13 15.91 1.03
CA THR A 79 10.05 14.97 1.38
C THR A 79 9.51 14.27 0.17
N PHE A 80 9.03 13.05 0.39
CA PHE A 80 8.29 12.27 -0.61
C PHE A 80 7.18 11.50 0.09
N VAL A 81 6.17 11.12 -0.69
CA VAL A 81 5.05 10.31 -0.24
C VAL A 81 5.20 8.90 -0.81
N GLU A 82 5.04 7.91 0.06
CA GLU A 82 4.88 6.51 -0.30
C GLU A 82 3.41 6.12 -0.12
N VAL A 83 2.87 5.46 -1.13
CA VAL A 83 1.50 4.98 -1.19
C VAL A 83 1.57 3.46 -1.29
N GLU A 84 0.95 2.77 -0.35
CA GLU A 84 0.98 1.31 -0.20
C GLU A 84 -0.43 0.75 -0.21
N LEU A 85 -0.65 -0.27 -1.04
CA LEU A 85 -1.90 -0.99 -1.18
C LEU A 85 -1.60 -2.50 -1.26
N GLY A 86 -1.77 -3.19 -0.15
CA GLY A 86 -1.38 -4.60 -0.02
C GLY A 86 0.12 -4.76 -0.19
N ASP A 87 0.54 -5.60 -1.15
CA ASP A 87 1.96 -5.84 -1.44
C ASP A 87 2.56 -4.86 -2.46
N ILE A 88 1.78 -3.87 -2.93
CA ILE A 88 2.20 -2.90 -3.94
C ILE A 88 2.46 -1.57 -3.26
N SER A 89 3.68 -1.03 -3.39
CA SER A 89 3.99 0.35 -3.00
C SER A 89 4.54 1.17 -4.17
N GLN A 90 4.18 2.45 -4.21
CA GLN A 90 4.67 3.43 -5.18
C GLN A 90 5.06 4.72 -4.44
N ARG A 91 6.05 5.45 -4.97
CA ARG A 91 6.60 6.65 -4.34
C ARG A 91 6.59 7.82 -5.30
N THR A 92 6.36 9.01 -4.76
CA THR A 92 6.53 10.27 -5.50
C THR A 92 8.01 10.63 -5.60
N ASP A 93 8.32 11.58 -6.48
CA ASP A 93 9.61 12.27 -6.45
C ASP A 93 9.83 13.00 -5.12
N VAL A 94 11.09 13.23 -4.79
CA VAL A 94 11.48 14.06 -3.65
C VAL A 94 11.25 15.53 -3.99
N LYS A 95 10.54 16.24 -3.13
CA LYS A 95 10.29 17.68 -3.23
C LYS A 95 10.79 18.40 -1.99
N GLN A 96 11.37 19.57 -2.21
CA GLN A 96 11.89 20.41 -1.14
C GLN A 96 10.84 21.44 -0.71
N GLY A 97 10.75 21.68 0.60
CA GLY A 97 10.02 22.81 1.16
C GLY A 97 8.98 22.42 2.21
N SER A 98 8.36 23.44 2.81
CA SER A 98 7.33 23.26 3.84
C SER A 98 5.92 23.02 3.27
N ASN A 99 5.72 23.30 1.98
CA ASN A 99 4.46 23.12 1.27
C ASN A 99 4.70 22.44 -0.10
N PRO A 100 5.25 21.22 -0.10
CA PRO A 100 5.56 20.50 -1.34
C PRO A 100 4.28 20.19 -2.12
N ASN A 101 4.37 20.36 -3.44
CA ASN A 101 3.37 19.91 -4.38
C ASN A 101 4.00 18.88 -5.32
N TRP A 102 3.38 17.70 -5.41
CA TRP A 102 3.81 16.60 -6.26
C TRP A 102 2.96 16.50 -7.52
N ASN A 103 1.64 16.67 -7.41
CA ASN A 103 0.68 16.41 -8.49
C ASN A 103 0.97 15.07 -9.20
N ALA A 104 1.32 14.04 -8.43
CA ALA A 104 1.67 12.73 -8.95
C ALA A 104 0.47 11.80 -8.85
N SER A 105 0.16 11.10 -9.94
CA SER A 105 -0.93 10.13 -10.01
C SER A 105 -0.40 8.72 -10.18
N PHE A 106 -0.98 7.79 -9.43
CA PHE A 106 -0.64 6.38 -9.41
C PHE A 106 -1.89 5.57 -9.74
N GLU A 107 -1.79 4.69 -10.73
CA GLU A 107 -2.80 3.68 -10.97
C GLU A 107 -2.34 2.38 -10.30
N MET A 108 -3.14 1.88 -9.37
CA MET A 108 -2.81 0.70 -8.57
C MET A 108 -3.95 -0.32 -8.68
N VAL A 109 -3.59 -1.60 -8.80
CA VAL A 109 -4.56 -2.70 -8.80
C VAL A 109 -4.95 -2.98 -7.36
N LEU A 110 -6.26 -3.00 -7.07
CA LEU A 110 -6.84 -3.32 -5.78
C LEU A 110 -6.97 -4.86 -5.65
N PRO A 111 -6.16 -5.52 -4.81
CA PRO A 111 -6.26 -6.96 -4.57
C PRO A 111 -7.48 -7.30 -3.70
N GLU A 112 -8.09 -8.48 -3.89
CA GLU A 112 -9.24 -8.97 -3.11
C GLU A 112 -8.97 -9.01 -1.59
N SER A 113 -7.70 -9.19 -1.19
CA SER A 113 -7.27 -9.27 0.21
C SER A 113 -6.97 -7.93 0.86
N SER A 114 -6.77 -6.86 0.08
CA SER A 114 -6.32 -5.57 0.59
C SER A 114 -7.39 -4.51 0.35
N SER A 115 -8.05 -4.09 1.43
CA SER A 115 -9.05 -3.02 1.41
C SER A 115 -8.50 -1.67 1.88
N THR A 116 -7.26 -1.62 2.36
CA THR A 116 -6.75 -0.46 3.10
C THR A 116 -5.57 0.15 2.36
N LEU A 117 -5.68 1.45 2.08
CA LEU A 117 -4.62 2.25 1.49
C LEU A 117 -3.84 2.93 2.62
N HIS A 118 -2.52 2.69 2.63
CA HIS A 118 -1.60 3.38 3.53
C HIS A 118 -0.83 4.46 2.78
N VAL A 119 -0.76 5.65 3.36
CA VAL A 119 -0.03 6.77 2.80
C VAL A 119 0.96 7.26 3.85
N HIS A 120 2.25 7.18 3.53
CA HIS A 120 3.34 7.56 4.40
C HIS A 120 4.07 8.77 3.83
N LEU A 121 4.32 9.77 4.68
CA LEU A 121 5.18 10.90 4.35
C LEU A 121 6.55 10.69 4.98
N TYR A 122 7.60 10.79 4.18
CA TYR A 122 8.98 10.63 4.63
C TYR A 122 9.79 11.91 4.45
N GLU A 123 10.76 12.11 5.35
CA GLU A 123 11.89 13.01 5.12
C GLU A 123 13.01 12.22 4.46
N TRP A 124 13.47 12.72 3.32
CA TRP A 124 14.64 12.23 2.62
C TRP A 124 15.87 13.00 3.09
N SER A 125 16.92 12.27 3.44
CA SER A 125 18.24 12.85 3.73
C SER A 125 19.30 12.10 2.94
N PRO A 126 20.16 12.80 2.18
CA PRO A 126 21.24 12.15 1.44
C PRO A 126 22.32 11.56 2.35
N THR A 127 22.42 12.02 3.60
CA THR A 127 23.44 11.56 4.56
C THR A 127 22.95 10.44 5.48
N ASN A 128 21.63 10.25 5.57
CA ASN A 128 21.03 9.25 6.44
C ASN A 128 20.49 8.10 5.59
N MET A 129 21.05 6.90 5.77
CA MET A 129 20.52 5.69 5.12
C MET A 129 19.13 5.32 5.63
N LYS A 130 18.73 5.83 6.80
CA LYS A 130 17.41 5.59 7.38
C LYS A 130 16.42 6.65 6.88
N LEU A 131 15.31 6.17 6.31
CA LEU A 131 14.14 6.99 6.00
C LEU A 131 13.41 7.37 7.29
N ASP A 132 13.22 8.66 7.51
CA ASP A 132 12.49 9.18 8.66
C ASP A 132 11.01 9.37 8.30
N CYS A 133 10.14 8.48 8.80
CA CYS A 133 8.69 8.64 8.66
C CYS A 133 8.24 9.85 9.48
N LEU A 134 7.57 10.79 8.81
CA LEU A 134 7.04 12.02 9.39
C LEU A 134 5.62 11.82 9.90
N THR A 135 4.77 11.23 9.07
CA THR A 135 3.37 10.93 9.39
C THR A 135 2.84 9.83 8.47
N SER A 136 1.73 9.22 8.88
CA SER A 136 1.03 8.20 8.11
C SER A 136 -0.48 8.43 8.16
N CYS A 137 -1.16 8.11 7.07
CA CYS A 137 -2.60 8.10 6.93
C CYS A 137 -3.04 6.71 6.46
N GLU A 138 -4.20 6.27 6.95
CA GLU A 138 -4.82 5.00 6.59
C GLU A 138 -6.23 5.29 6.09
N ILE A 139 -6.58 4.74 4.93
CA ILE A 139 -7.90 4.92 4.30
C ILE A 139 -8.50 3.52 4.08
N LYS A 140 -9.71 3.29 4.61
CA LYS A 140 -10.47 2.04 4.53
C LYS A 140 -11.70 2.18 3.66
#